data_AF-A0A970YQL5-F1
#
_entry.id   AF-A0A970YQL5-F1
#
_cell.length_a   1.000
_cell.length_b   1.000
_cell.length_c   1.000
_cell.angle_alpha   90.00
_cell.angle_beta   90.00
_cell.angle_gamma   90.00
#
_symmetry.space_group_name_H-M   'P 1'
#
loop_
_entity.id
_entity.type
_entity.pdbx_description
1 polymer ?
#
loop_
_entity_poly.entity_id
_entity_poly.type
_entity_poly.pdbx_seq_one_letter_code
_entity_poly.pdbx_strand_id
1 'polypeptide(L)' 'AGRIRNLMSLYAANADLINIGAYKSGSNKMLDEAIEKMEAINEFLQQKVDDKVAFEQSVERMRAVVS' A
#
# COMPACT_ATOMS: atom_id res chain seq x y z
N ALA A 1 0.04 -5.10 -10.26
CA ALA A 1 -1.29 -4.56 -9.92
C ALA A 1 -2.07 -5.39 -8.89
N GLY A 2 -2.29 -6.70 -9.08
CA GLY A 2 -3.12 -7.52 -8.16
C GLY A 2 -2.69 -7.48 -6.69
N ARG A 3 -1.38 -7.55 -6.42
CA ARG A 3 -0.82 -7.50 -5.06
C ARG A 3 -1.14 -6.18 -4.33
N ILE A 4 -0.96 -5.03 -4.97
CA ILE A 4 -1.31 -3.71 -4.39
C ILE A 4 -2.78 -3.67 -3.98
N ARG A 5 -3.69 -4.12 -4.86
CA ARG A 5 -5.13 -4.17 -4.54
C ARG A 5 -5.44 -5.06 -3.35
N ASN A 6 -4.77 -6.21 -3.23
CA ASN A 6 -4.95 -7.12 -2.11
C ASN A 6 -4.48 -6.49 -0.79
N LEU A 7 -3.31 -5.83 -0.80
CA LEU A 7 -2.78 -5.13 0.38
C LEU A 7 -3.69 -3.98 0.81
N MET A 8 -4.15 -3.16 -0.14
CA MET A 8 -5.12 -2.08 0.13
C MET A 8 -6.43 -2.62 0.72
N SER A 9 -6.97 -3.69 0.15
CA SER A 9 -8.21 -4.31 0.63
C SER A 9 -8.05 -4.86 2.04
N LEU A 10 -6.94 -5.55 2.31
CA LEU A 10 -6.66 -6.13 3.62
C LEU A 10 -6.46 -5.06 4.70
N TYR A 11 -5.73 -3.99 4.39
CA TYR A 11 -5.58 -2.85 5.27
C TYR A 11 -6.92 -2.16 5.54
N ALA A 12 -7.72 -1.90 4.51
CA ALA A 12 -9.03 -1.26 4.64
C ALA A 12 -9.98 -2.09 5.51
N ALA A 13 -10.02 -3.41 5.32
CA ALA A 13 -10.83 -4.32 6.12
C ALA A 13 -10.43 -4.36 7.61
N ASN A 14 -9.22 -3.94 7.96
CA ASN A 14 -8.68 -3.95 9.32
C ASN A 14 -8.37 -2.54 9.85
N ALA A 15 -8.76 -1.50 9.11
CA ALA A 15 -8.41 -0.11 9.43
C ALA A 15 -8.89 0.30 10.82
N ASP A 16 -10.10 -0.12 11.21
CA ASP A 16 -10.65 0.19 12.54
C ASP A 16 -9.79 -0.41 13.66
N LEU A 17 -9.37 -1.68 13.52
CA LEU A 17 -8.51 -2.36 14.50
C LEU A 17 -7.12 -1.71 14.61
N ILE A 18 -6.57 -1.28 13.48
CA ILE A 18 -5.29 -0.57 13.43
C ILE A 18 -5.42 0.80 14.09
N ASN A 19 -6.46 1.57 13.75
CA ASN A 19 -6.68 2.93 14.25
C ASN A 19 -6.89 3.01 15.76
N ILE A 20 -7.58 2.03 16.35
CA ILE A 20 -7.75 1.95 17.81
C ILE A 20 -6.54 1.32 18.52
N GLY A 21 -5.49 0.92 17.80
CA GLY A 21 -4.30 0.29 18.35
C GLY A 21 -4.51 -1.14 18.88
N ALA A 22 -5.61 -1.80 18.49
CA ALA A 22 -5.93 -3.16 18.92
C ALA A 22 -5.21 -4.24 18.09
N TYR A 23 -4.62 -3.87 16.94
CA TYR A 23 -3.85 -4.79 16.13
C TYR A 23 -2.43 -5.01 16.68
N LYS A 24 -2.03 -6.28 16.81
CA LYS A 24 -0.67 -6.66 17.23
C LYS A 24 0.11 -7.26 16.06
N SER A 25 1.28 -6.67 15.78
CA SER A 25 2.17 -7.14 14.74
C SER A 25 2.60 -8.60 14.93
N GLY A 26 2.76 -9.33 13.82
CA GLY A 26 3.16 -10.74 13.80
C GLY A 26 2.00 -11.73 13.96
N SER A 27 0.78 -11.25 14.19
CA SER A 27 -0.43 -12.09 14.25
C SER A 27 -0.93 -12.49 12.86
N ASN A 28 -0.70 -11.64 11.85
CA ASN A 28 -1.09 -11.90 10.47
C ASN A 28 -0.05 -11.28 9.52
N LYS A 29 0.81 -12.13 8.96
CA LYS A 29 1.89 -11.70 8.06
C LYS A 29 1.42 -10.88 6.86
N MET A 30 0.24 -11.16 6.32
CA MET A 30 -0.28 -10.39 5.19
C MET A 30 -0.74 -8.99 5.64
N LEU A 31 -1.32 -8.87 6.83
CA LEU A 31 -1.76 -7.59 7.36
C LEU A 31 -0.57 -6.75 7.83
N ASP A 32 0.46 -7.39 8.39
CA ASP A 32 1.76 -6.76 8.66
C ASP A 32 2.36 -6.18 7.37
N GLU A 33 2.43 -6.98 6.30
CA GLU A 33 2.89 -6.52 4.98
C GLU A 33 2.02 -5.37 4.44
N ALA A 34 0.70 -5.46 4.61
CA ALA A 34 -0.21 -4.41 4.16
C ALA A 34 0.00 -3.10 4.92
N ILE A 35 0.26 -3.14 6.23
CA ILE A 35 0.59 -1.97 7.05
C ILE A 35 1.94 -1.38 6.63
N GLU A 36 2.97 -2.21 6.47
CA GLU A 36 4.31 -1.78 6.08
C GLU A 36 4.33 -1.12 4.69
N LYS A 37 3.61 -1.69 3.72
CA LYS A 37 3.60 -1.20 2.34
C LYS A 37 2.57 -0.09 2.09
N MET A 38 1.68 0.22 3.04
CA MET A 38 0.60 1.19 2.82
C MET A 38 1.14 2.59 2.50
N GLU A 39 2.22 3.01 3.16
CA GLU A 39 2.84 4.31 2.92
C GLU A 39 3.37 4.41 1.49
N ALA A 40 4.17 3.43 1.04
CA ALA A 40 4.69 3.37 -0.32
C ALA A 40 3.58 3.28 -1.39
N ILE A 41 2.49 2.56 -1.09
CA ILE A 41 1.31 2.51 -1.97
C ILE A 41 0.67 3.90 -2.09
N ASN A 42 0.50 4.61 -0.98
CA ASN A 42 -0.07 5.96 -1.00
C ASN A 42 0.81 6.94 -1.77
N GLU A 43 2.13 6.91 -1.58
CA GLU A 43 3.07 7.74 -2.36
C GLU A 43 3.06 7.44 -3.86
N PHE A 44 2.81 6.19 -4.24
CA PHE A 44 2.67 5.82 -5.64
C PHE A 44 1.35 6.32 -6.24
N LEU A 45 0.25 6.25 -5.49
CA LEU A 45 -1.08 6.64 -5.95
C LEU A 45 -1.33 8.16 -5.88
N GLN A 46 -0.63 8.87 -5.00
CA GLN A 46 -0.71 10.32 -4.87
C GLN A 46 0.25 10.99 -5.85
N GLN A 47 -0.27 11.99 -6.56
CA GLN A 47 0.49 12.73 -7.56
C GLN A 47 -0.01 14.18 -7.58
N LYS A 48 0.89 15.16 -7.75
CA LYS A 48 0.47 16.55 -7.93
C LYS A 48 -0.17 16.74 -9.30
N VAL A 49 -1.02 17.76 -9.41
CA VAL A 49 -1.76 18.05 -10.66
C VAL A 49 -0.81 18.39 -11.82
N ASP A 50 0.34 18.98 -11.52
CA ASP A 50 1.38 19.40 -12.45
C ASP A 50 2.43 18.33 -12.75
N ASP A 51 2.48 17.25 -11.97
CA ASP A 51 3.40 16.14 -12.21
C ASP A 51 2.97 15.36 -13.46
N LYS A 52 3.93 15.02 -14.31
CA LYS A 52 3.74 14.12 -15.45
C LYS A 52 4.67 12.93 -15.29
N VAL A 53 4.11 11.73 -15.36
CA VAL A 53 4.86 10.47 -15.24
C VAL A 53 4.66 9.69 -16.53
N ALA A 54 5.75 9.27 -17.16
CA ALA A 54 5.68 8.38 -18.32
C ALA A 54 5.13 7.01 -17.92
N PHE A 55 4.59 6.27 -18.88
CA PHE A 55 4.02 4.95 -18.60
C PHE A 55 5.07 3.98 -18.03
N GLU A 56 6.26 3.97 -18.61
CA GLU A 56 7.38 3.11 -18.21
C GLU A 56 7.81 3.40 -16.77
N GLN A 57 7.90 4.69 -16.42
CA GLN A 57 8.20 5.15 -15.06
C GLN A 57 7.10 4.73 -14.08
N SER A 58 5.83 4.81 -14.49
CA SER A 58 4.70 4.35 -13.67
C SER A 58 4.77 2.85 -13.37
N VAL A 59 5.17 2.04 -14.37
CA VAL A 59 5.34 0.60 -14.21
C VAL A 59 6.52 0.28 -13.28
N GLU A 60 7.63 1.00 -13.42
CA GLU A 60 8.80 0.84 -12.54
C GLU A 60 8.46 1.19 -11.09
N ARG A 61 7.82 2.35 -10.86
CA ARG A 61 7.34 2.75 -9.52
C ARG A 61 6.38 1.73 -8.93
N MET A 62 5.42 1.22 -9.72
CA MET A 62 4.51 0.17 -9.27
C MET A 62 5.24 -1.10 -8.84
N ARG A 63 6.31 -1.50 -9.54
CA ARG A 63 7.12 -2.68 -9.19
C ARG A 63 7.90 -2.48 -7.90
N ALA A 64 8.46 -1.29 -7.70
CA ALA A 64 9.21 -0.95 -6.48
C ALA A 64 8.32 -1.00 -5.21
N VAL A 65 7.03 -0.66 -5.33
CA VAL A 65 6.09 -0.73 -4.20
C VAL A 65 5.82 -2.19 -3.75
N VAL A 66 5.83 -3.13 -4.70
CA VAL A 66 5.49 -4.54 -4.43
C VAL A 66 6.71 -5.44 -4.22
N SER A 67 7.92 -4.95 -4.44
CA SER A 67 9.17 -5.65 -4.13
C SER A 67 9.47 -5.59 -2.64
#